data_AF-A0A5C8J0A0-F1
#
_entry.id   AF-A0A5C8J0A0-F1
#
_cell.length_a   1.000
_cell.length_b   1.000
_cell.length_c   1.000
_cell.angle_alpha   90.00
_cell.angle_beta   90.00
_cell.angle_gamma   90.00
#
_symmetry.space_group_name_H-M   'P 1'
#
loop_
_entity.id
_entity.type
_entity.pdbx_description
1 polymer ?
#
loop_
_entity_poly.entity_id
_entity_poly.type
_entity_poly.pdbx_seq_one_letter_code
_entity_poly.pdbx_strand_id
1 'polypeptide(L)'
;MVELIRLIKILEKRAKKATYNKCNYADNSLEAKLYLLVKDGHVKTDFEAIQALYGNEANAKGYKMLKSRLIKKLFNNLDNVDLNDKELLPYAHAEQQCYLKLNRVLTLIRLAEHQLAHKFVQQAIGLAVKLDNTALILRSYEYAYNTAGLMRDELLFKQYEQKIKHYKLVSDVEFEIDLTFQRTKLLLLNSGFSRAEIIRELPEMMQQMHQKWKETGSAKIFRYWQYIFNFYHETAGNFAEVISNADEVEMMVKNKQVSELNVDLRYYKFVKLYALHQLQKYQEGLAFAKTIETSFIYGSTSWASYLENYFLLAMHSRSYKLAGKLIQMFLESEATEILSQMMKERWALNIKFYNLVAPVYDADLLPIQEGKVDSFKLSSIDKVGFNVALIVLEFFKIVEQEGPIATASHIDRIRKYSGKHLIAIEAERPRIFMKLLLLVLRENFSYTECKVKSRYLFQKLKNAVKQPQTFSEAEIVPYEQLWELLLLKLQQWHLNSQDPVSLTES
;
A
#
# COMPACT_ATOMS: atom_id res chain seq x y z
N MET A 1 -2.62 24.38 13.99
CA MET A 1 -2.28 24.47 12.56
C MET A 1 -2.54 23.18 11.77
N VAL A 2 -2.19 22.01 12.31
CA VAL A 2 -2.24 20.71 11.61
C VAL A 2 -3.57 20.41 10.90
N GLU A 3 -4.71 20.61 11.58
CA GLU A 3 -6.04 20.40 11.00
C GLU A 3 -6.28 21.26 9.75
N LEU A 4 -5.95 22.55 9.82
CA LEU A 4 -6.10 23.49 8.71
C LEU A 4 -5.25 23.08 7.51
N ILE A 5 -3.98 22.71 7.74
CA ILE A 5 -3.09 22.18 6.70
C ILE A 5 -3.74 20.96 6.03
N ARG A 6 -4.27 20.02 6.81
CA ARG A 6 -4.89 18.79 6.27
C ARG A 6 -6.13 19.09 5.43
N LEU A 7 -7.02 19.94 5.91
CA LEU A 7 -8.24 20.33 5.17
C LEU A 7 -7.91 21.02 3.85
N ILE A 8 -6.97 21.96 3.85
CA ILE A 8 -6.51 22.64 2.63
C ILE A 8 -5.93 21.62 1.65
N LYS A 9 -5.07 20.71 2.10
CA LYS A 9 -4.51 19.66 1.22
C LYS A 9 -5.57 18.77 0.59
N ILE A 10 -6.59 18.36 1.34
CA ILE A 10 -7.70 17.54 0.83
C ILE A 10 -8.48 18.30 -0.26
N LEU A 11 -8.82 19.56 0.01
CA LEU A 11 -9.60 20.39 -0.90
C LEU A 11 -8.80 20.76 -2.16
N GLU A 12 -7.52 21.11 -2.03
CA GLU A 12 -6.65 21.37 -3.19
C GLU A 12 -6.51 20.16 -4.09
N LYS A 13 -6.38 18.96 -3.50
CA LYS A 13 -6.23 17.73 -4.28
C LYS A 13 -7.53 17.34 -4.99
N ARG A 14 -8.70 17.59 -4.38
CA ARG A 14 -9.95 16.90 -4.79
C ARG A 14 -11.18 17.77 -4.99
N ALA A 15 -11.17 19.04 -4.64
CA ALA A 15 -12.32 19.91 -4.91
C ALA A 15 -12.41 20.23 -6.41
N LYS A 16 -13.62 20.22 -6.98
CA LYS A 16 -13.80 20.69 -8.36
C LYS A 16 -13.35 22.15 -8.48
N LYS A 17 -12.45 22.45 -9.43
CA LYS A 17 -11.89 23.80 -9.64
C LYS A 17 -12.95 24.91 -9.71
N ALA A 18 -14.13 24.62 -10.26
CA ALA A 18 -15.26 25.57 -10.33
C ALA A 18 -15.86 25.97 -8.97
N THR A 19 -15.67 25.16 -7.92
CA THR A 19 -16.17 25.44 -6.56
C THR A 19 -15.22 26.31 -5.75
N TYR A 20 -13.92 26.30 -6.09
CA TYR A 20 -12.91 27.15 -5.47
C TYR A 20 -13.21 28.64 -5.68
N ASN A 21 -13.82 28.98 -6.84
CA ASN A 21 -14.30 30.32 -7.15
C ASN A 21 -15.50 30.80 -6.30
N LYS A 22 -16.09 29.95 -5.44
CA LYS A 22 -17.16 30.34 -4.52
C LYS A 22 -16.69 30.62 -3.09
N CYS A 23 -15.46 30.29 -2.75
CA CYS A 23 -14.79 31.05 -1.70
C CYS A 23 -14.48 32.41 -2.32
N ASN A 24 -15.47 33.31 -2.34
CA ASN A 24 -15.30 34.75 -2.52
C ASN A 24 -14.40 35.25 -1.38
N TYR A 25 -13.13 34.88 -1.44
CA TYR A 25 -12.05 35.59 -0.81
C TYR A 25 -12.03 36.93 -1.54
N ALA A 26 -12.79 37.91 -1.04
CA ALA A 26 -12.63 39.27 -1.51
C ALA A 26 -11.13 39.57 -1.53
N ASP A 27 -10.61 39.97 -2.69
CA ASP A 27 -9.20 40.24 -2.91
C ASP A 27 -8.70 41.10 -1.73
N ASN A 28 -7.81 40.53 -0.90
CA ASN A 28 -7.24 41.05 0.36
C ASN A 28 -7.85 40.69 1.73
N SER A 29 -8.82 39.78 1.87
CA SER A 29 -9.25 39.36 3.23
C SER A 29 -8.15 38.60 4.01
N LEU A 30 -8.10 38.76 5.35
CA LEU A 30 -7.17 38.01 6.21
C LEU A 30 -7.38 36.49 6.13
N GLU A 31 -8.61 36.04 5.84
CA GLU A 31 -8.92 34.62 5.66
C GLU A 31 -8.26 34.07 4.39
N ALA A 32 -8.28 34.84 3.30
CA ALA A 32 -7.61 34.50 2.05
C ALA A 32 -6.10 34.43 2.21
N LYS A 33 -5.52 35.43 2.90
CA LYS A 33 -4.09 35.47 3.21
C LYS A 33 -3.67 34.27 4.04
N LEU A 34 -4.41 33.94 5.11
CA LEU A 34 -4.12 32.75 5.92
C LEU A 34 -4.18 31.46 5.10
N TYR A 35 -5.19 31.33 4.25
CA TYR A 35 -5.36 30.18 3.37
C TYR A 35 -4.17 30.03 2.40
N LEU A 36 -3.76 31.10 1.70
CA LEU A 36 -2.63 31.09 0.78
C LEU A 36 -1.31 30.77 1.49
N LEU A 37 -1.04 31.42 2.63
CA LEU A 37 0.16 31.16 3.44
C LEU A 37 0.29 29.68 3.84
N VAL A 38 -0.82 29.03 4.17
CA VAL A 38 -0.83 27.61 4.54
C VAL A 38 -0.74 26.72 3.30
N LYS A 39 -1.44 27.07 2.22
CA LYS A 39 -1.43 26.33 0.95
C LYS A 39 -0.01 26.27 0.37
N ASP A 40 0.66 27.40 0.30
CA ASP A 40 1.99 27.53 -0.32
C ASP A 40 3.11 27.08 0.64
N GLY A 41 2.75 26.66 1.87
CA GLY A 41 3.68 26.12 2.84
C GLY A 41 4.56 27.15 3.54
N HIS A 42 4.24 28.44 3.40
CA HIS A 42 4.95 29.55 4.06
C HIS A 42 4.79 29.53 5.59
N VAL A 43 3.72 28.92 6.10
CA VAL A 43 3.50 28.77 7.55
C VAL A 43 3.16 27.34 7.93
N LYS A 44 3.80 26.83 8.98
CA LYS A 44 3.62 25.47 9.54
C LYS A 44 3.12 25.51 10.97
N THR A 45 3.31 26.61 11.68
CA THR A 45 2.87 26.79 13.06
C THR A 45 1.83 27.91 13.20
N ASP A 46 1.01 27.83 14.25
CA ASP A 46 0.06 28.91 14.56
C ASP A 46 0.81 30.23 14.89
N PHE A 47 2.04 30.14 15.42
CA PHE A 47 2.90 31.29 15.71
C PHE A 47 3.37 32.01 14.43
N GLU A 48 3.93 31.27 13.47
CA GLU A 48 4.35 31.84 12.17
C GLU A 48 3.18 32.52 11.45
N ALA A 49 1.99 31.92 11.51
CA ALA A 49 0.79 32.49 10.90
C ALA A 49 0.32 33.78 11.60
N ILE A 50 0.43 33.88 12.92
CA ILE A 50 0.12 35.13 13.65
C ILE A 50 1.09 36.24 13.22
N GLN A 51 2.39 35.93 13.19
CA GLN A 51 3.43 36.89 12.81
C GLN A 51 3.25 37.37 11.37
N ALA A 52 2.95 36.47 10.44
CA ALA A 52 2.74 36.80 9.04
C ALA A 52 1.46 37.62 8.76
N LEU A 53 0.42 37.47 9.59
CA LEU A 53 -0.87 38.13 9.39
C LEU A 53 -1.03 39.44 10.17
N TYR A 54 -0.47 39.53 11.36
CA TYR A 54 -0.67 40.64 12.30
C TYR A 54 0.63 41.37 12.67
N GLY A 55 1.80 40.91 12.21
CA GLY A 55 3.09 41.49 12.58
C GLY A 55 3.45 41.27 14.05
N ASN A 56 4.14 42.24 14.66
CA ASN A 56 4.61 42.17 16.04
C ASN A 56 3.50 42.37 17.10
N GLU A 57 2.30 42.82 16.70
CA GLU A 57 1.15 42.90 17.59
C GLU A 57 0.45 41.53 17.67
N ALA A 58 0.70 40.80 18.75
CA ALA A 58 0.17 39.45 18.96
C ALA A 58 -1.36 39.45 19.18
N ASN A 59 -2.16 39.52 18.11
CA ASN A 59 -3.62 39.36 18.17
C ASN A 59 -4.03 37.88 18.16
N ALA A 60 -3.59 37.13 19.18
CA ALA A 60 -3.85 35.70 19.29
C ALA A 60 -5.37 35.36 19.34
N LYS A 61 -6.20 36.24 19.92
CA LYS A 61 -7.65 36.06 19.98
C LYS A 61 -8.29 36.25 18.60
N GLY A 62 -7.90 37.30 17.87
CA GLY A 62 -8.34 37.55 16.49
C GLY A 62 -7.96 36.41 15.55
N TYR A 63 -6.72 35.93 15.65
CA TYR A 63 -6.24 34.77 14.89
C TYR A 63 -7.07 33.50 15.16
N LYS A 64 -7.36 33.17 16.42
CA LYS A 64 -8.17 31.99 16.77
C LYS A 64 -9.56 32.06 16.12
N MET A 65 -10.21 33.23 16.14
CA MET A 65 -11.51 33.42 15.48
C MET A 65 -11.42 33.36 13.95
N LEU A 66 -10.35 33.91 13.37
CA LEU A 66 -10.08 33.86 11.93
C LEU A 66 -9.91 32.41 11.45
N LYS A 67 -9.06 31.66 12.14
CA LYS A 67 -8.78 30.25 11.86
C LYS A 67 -10.05 29.40 12.00
N SER A 68 -10.83 29.59 13.07
CA SER A 68 -12.09 28.86 13.27
C SER A 68 -13.10 29.13 12.14
N ARG A 69 -13.24 30.39 11.71
CA ARG A 69 -14.11 30.76 10.58
C ARG A 69 -13.64 30.13 9.27
N LEU A 70 -12.33 30.18 8.98
CA LEU A 70 -11.76 29.55 7.80
C LEU A 70 -12.00 28.04 7.82
N ILE A 71 -11.72 27.36 8.93
CA ILE A 71 -11.96 25.92 9.08
C ILE A 71 -13.43 25.58 8.82
N LYS A 72 -14.37 26.33 9.40
CA LYS A 72 -15.82 26.12 9.17
C LYS A 72 -16.18 26.27 7.69
N LYS A 73 -15.65 27.28 7.00
CA LYS A 73 -15.86 27.46 5.54
C LYS A 73 -15.27 26.31 4.73
N LEU A 74 -14.08 25.83 5.07
CA LEU A 74 -13.45 24.69 4.39
C LEU A 74 -14.26 23.41 4.60
N PHE A 75 -14.78 23.15 5.81
CA PHE A 75 -15.67 22.02 6.08
C PHE A 75 -16.94 22.07 5.23
N ASN A 76 -17.57 23.23 5.09
CA ASN A 76 -18.76 23.39 4.23
C ASN A 76 -18.48 23.09 2.75
N ASN A 77 -17.22 23.18 2.32
CA ASN A 77 -16.81 22.86 0.96
C ASN A 77 -16.50 21.37 0.75
N LEU A 78 -16.45 20.53 1.80
CA LEU A 78 -16.21 19.09 1.65
C LEU A 78 -17.32 18.40 0.84
N ASP A 79 -18.55 18.91 0.88
CA ASP A 79 -19.67 18.40 0.08
C ASP A 79 -19.42 18.53 -1.44
N ASN A 80 -18.47 19.38 -1.85
CA ASN A 80 -18.12 19.64 -3.25
C ASN A 80 -16.84 18.92 -3.69
N VAL A 81 -16.27 18.08 -2.82
CA VAL A 81 -15.13 17.23 -3.17
C VAL A 81 -15.57 16.22 -4.23
N ASP A 82 -14.78 16.10 -5.30
CA ASP A 82 -14.99 15.09 -6.32
C ASP A 82 -14.29 13.80 -5.90
N LEU A 83 -15.10 12.77 -5.64
CA LEU A 83 -14.60 11.42 -5.40
C LEU A 83 -14.56 10.57 -6.68
N ASN A 84 -14.81 11.15 -7.86
CA ASN A 84 -14.58 10.49 -9.16
C ASN A 84 -13.08 10.45 -9.51
N ASP A 85 -12.27 10.04 -8.55
CA ASP A 85 -10.83 9.91 -8.65
C ASP A 85 -10.51 8.44 -8.89
N LYS A 86 -9.71 8.14 -9.91
CA LYS A 86 -9.32 6.77 -10.22
C LYS A 86 -8.56 6.16 -9.03
N GLU A 87 -7.90 6.93 -8.16
CA GLU A 87 -7.21 6.39 -6.97
C GLU A 87 -8.17 5.85 -5.90
N LEU A 88 -9.45 6.23 -5.95
CA LEU A 88 -10.46 5.79 -4.99
C LEU A 88 -11.08 4.46 -5.40
N LEU A 89 -11.85 3.89 -4.47
CA LEU A 89 -12.65 2.70 -4.74
C LEU A 89 -13.74 3.04 -5.76
N PRO A 90 -14.06 2.14 -6.72
CA PRO A 90 -14.99 2.43 -7.81
C PRO A 90 -16.37 2.92 -7.35
N TYR A 91 -16.84 2.44 -6.19
CA TYR A 91 -18.14 2.81 -5.62
C TYR A 91 -18.15 4.16 -4.87
N ALA A 92 -17.00 4.72 -4.49
CA ALA A 92 -16.93 5.85 -3.56
C ALA A 92 -17.65 7.11 -4.08
N HIS A 93 -17.48 7.44 -5.37
CA HIS A 93 -18.18 8.55 -6.00
C HIS A 93 -19.69 8.36 -5.98
N ALA A 94 -20.16 7.17 -6.38
CA ALA A 94 -21.58 6.88 -6.47
C ALA A 94 -22.24 6.84 -5.08
N GLU A 95 -21.55 6.34 -4.05
CA GLU A 95 -22.03 6.40 -2.67
C GLU A 95 -22.21 7.84 -2.20
N GLN A 96 -21.22 8.72 -2.43
CA GLN A 96 -21.32 10.13 -2.08
C GLN A 96 -22.50 10.80 -2.80
N GLN A 97 -22.69 10.54 -4.10
CA GLN A 97 -23.84 11.05 -4.84
C GLN A 97 -25.17 10.57 -4.24
N CYS A 98 -25.23 9.33 -3.77
CA CYS A 98 -26.40 8.80 -3.07
C CYS A 98 -26.66 9.54 -1.76
N TYR A 99 -25.65 9.72 -0.90
CA TYR A 99 -25.78 10.48 0.35
C TYR A 99 -26.24 11.93 0.10
N LEU A 100 -25.66 12.62 -0.88
CA LEU A 100 -26.05 13.98 -1.24
C LEU A 100 -27.52 14.06 -1.71
N LYS A 101 -28.00 13.07 -2.46
CA LYS A 101 -29.41 12.98 -2.84
C LYS A 101 -30.31 12.74 -1.62
N LEU A 102 -29.96 11.80 -0.75
CA LEU A 102 -30.72 11.51 0.47
C LEU A 102 -30.81 12.72 1.41
N ASN A 103 -29.73 13.50 1.53
CA ASN A 103 -29.75 14.77 2.26
C ASN A 103 -30.72 15.78 1.64
N ARG A 104 -30.75 15.91 0.30
CA ARG A 104 -31.72 16.76 -0.40
C ARG A 104 -33.16 16.29 -0.18
N VAL A 105 -33.42 14.98 -0.20
CA VAL A 105 -34.74 14.41 0.11
C VAL A 105 -35.18 14.84 1.51
N LEU A 106 -34.31 14.68 2.51
CA LEU A 106 -34.62 15.08 3.89
C LEU A 106 -34.95 16.57 4.00
N THR A 107 -34.18 17.44 3.33
CA THR A 107 -34.45 18.88 3.29
C THR A 107 -35.81 19.18 2.65
N LEU A 108 -36.11 18.58 1.50
CA LEU A 108 -37.37 18.80 0.78
C LEU A 108 -38.59 18.34 1.58
N ILE A 109 -38.50 17.18 2.26
CA ILE A 109 -39.57 16.70 3.14
C ILE A 109 -39.87 17.73 4.24
N ARG A 110 -38.84 18.31 4.87
CA ARG A 110 -38.99 19.33 5.92
C ARG A 110 -39.58 20.64 5.41
N LEU A 111 -39.38 20.94 4.12
CA LEU A 111 -39.97 22.09 3.43
C LEU A 111 -41.35 21.80 2.84
N ALA A 112 -41.94 20.63 3.13
CA ALA A 112 -43.22 20.16 2.59
C ALA A 112 -43.25 19.96 1.05
N GLU A 113 -42.09 19.87 0.40
CA GLU A 113 -41.95 19.66 -1.05
C GLU A 113 -41.92 18.15 -1.40
N HIS A 114 -43.04 17.46 -1.19
CA HIS A 114 -43.12 16.00 -1.20
C HIS A 114 -42.91 15.37 -2.59
N GLN A 115 -43.45 15.99 -3.65
CA GLN A 115 -43.31 15.48 -5.02
C GLN A 115 -41.84 15.56 -5.50
N LEU A 116 -41.17 16.67 -5.20
CA LEU A 116 -39.75 16.84 -5.50
C LEU A 116 -38.89 15.88 -4.66
N ALA A 117 -39.21 15.72 -3.37
CA ALA A 117 -38.54 14.75 -2.50
C ALA A 117 -38.66 13.33 -3.08
N HIS A 118 -39.85 12.93 -3.54
CA HIS A 118 -40.06 11.64 -4.17
C HIS A 118 -39.22 11.46 -5.45
N LYS A 119 -39.15 12.47 -6.32
CA LYS A 119 -38.29 12.41 -7.51
C LYS A 119 -36.83 12.16 -7.16
N PHE A 120 -36.30 12.84 -6.14
CA PHE A 120 -34.92 12.64 -5.68
C PHE A 120 -34.71 11.28 -5.01
N VAL A 121 -35.70 10.75 -4.30
CA VAL A 121 -35.61 9.43 -3.66
C VAL A 121 -35.52 8.31 -4.69
N GLN A 122 -36.27 8.39 -5.80
CA GLN A 122 -36.16 7.41 -6.90
C GLN A 122 -34.77 7.37 -7.51
N GLN A 123 -34.14 8.54 -7.67
CA GLN A 123 -32.76 8.61 -8.14
C GLN A 123 -31.77 8.02 -7.14
N ALA A 124 -32.01 8.22 -5.83
CA ALA A 124 -31.20 7.61 -4.78
C ALA A 124 -31.35 6.09 -4.77
N ILE A 125 -32.57 5.55 -4.88
CA ILE A 125 -32.83 4.11 -5.01
C ILE A 125 -32.06 3.54 -6.21
N GLY A 126 -32.17 4.16 -7.38
CA GLY A 126 -31.47 3.68 -8.58
C GLY A 126 -29.95 3.62 -8.40
N LEU A 127 -29.34 4.60 -7.73
CA LEU A 127 -27.92 4.58 -7.40
C LEU A 127 -27.59 3.51 -6.35
N ALA A 128 -28.36 3.44 -5.26
CA ALA A 128 -28.12 2.51 -4.16
C ALA A 128 -28.21 1.05 -4.61
N VAL A 129 -29.20 0.73 -5.47
CA VAL A 129 -29.37 -0.60 -6.06
C VAL A 129 -28.22 -0.92 -7.02
N LYS A 130 -27.82 0.04 -7.88
CA LYS A 130 -26.66 -0.15 -8.77
C LYS A 130 -25.36 -0.41 -7.99
N LEU A 131 -25.21 0.23 -6.84
CA LEU A 131 -24.09 0.04 -5.93
C LEU A 131 -24.16 -1.26 -5.13
N ASP A 132 -25.33 -1.88 -5.06
CA ASP A 132 -25.58 -3.01 -4.15
C ASP A 132 -25.15 -2.70 -2.70
N ASN A 133 -25.57 -1.53 -2.22
CA ASN A 133 -25.32 -1.09 -0.84
C ASN A 133 -26.63 -1.19 -0.03
N THR A 134 -26.81 -2.28 0.70
CA THR A 134 -28.01 -2.59 1.49
C THR A 134 -28.41 -1.46 2.42
N ALA A 135 -27.47 -0.83 3.13
CA ALA A 135 -27.78 0.27 4.05
C ALA A 135 -28.35 1.49 3.32
N LEU A 136 -27.75 1.86 2.17
CA LEU A 136 -28.27 2.95 1.33
C LEU A 136 -29.60 2.60 0.68
N ILE A 137 -29.79 1.34 0.26
CA ILE A 137 -31.03 0.86 -0.33
C ILE A 137 -32.16 0.94 0.71
N LEU A 138 -31.95 0.38 1.90
CA LEU A 138 -32.90 0.42 3.01
C LEU A 138 -33.26 1.87 3.35
N ARG A 139 -32.26 2.73 3.53
CA ARG A 139 -32.49 4.13 3.86
C ARG A 139 -33.25 4.89 2.77
N SER A 140 -32.96 4.58 1.51
CA SER A 140 -33.67 5.18 0.37
C SER A 140 -35.14 4.74 0.35
N TYR A 141 -35.43 3.47 0.61
CA TYR A 141 -36.81 2.99 0.69
C TYR A 141 -37.56 3.51 1.91
N GLU A 142 -36.92 3.71 3.06
CA GLU A 142 -37.53 4.37 4.23
C GLU A 142 -38.02 5.78 3.89
N TYR A 143 -37.19 6.57 3.18
CA TYR A 143 -37.61 7.88 2.71
C TYR A 143 -38.69 7.79 1.63
N ALA A 144 -38.62 6.80 0.73
CA ALA A 144 -39.64 6.59 -0.30
C ALA A 144 -41.00 6.28 0.31
N TYR A 145 -41.04 5.39 1.31
CA TYR A 145 -42.21 5.06 2.10
C TYR A 145 -42.81 6.30 2.78
N ASN A 146 -41.98 7.13 3.42
CA ASN A 146 -42.41 8.39 4.03
C ASN A 146 -43.02 9.34 2.97
N THR A 147 -42.33 9.57 1.84
CA THR A 147 -42.86 10.42 0.77
C THR A 147 -44.18 9.92 0.19
N ALA A 148 -44.34 8.60 0.01
CA ALA A 148 -45.57 8.01 -0.48
C ALA A 148 -46.74 8.23 0.50
N GLY A 149 -46.49 8.09 1.80
CA GLY A 149 -47.47 8.40 2.84
C GLY A 149 -47.90 9.87 2.84
N LEU A 150 -46.94 10.79 2.71
CA LEU A 150 -47.20 12.24 2.64
C LEU A 150 -47.98 12.64 1.38
N MET A 151 -47.73 11.97 0.25
CA MET A 151 -48.47 12.14 -1.00
C MET A 151 -49.81 11.37 -1.04
N ARG A 152 -50.07 10.50 -0.04
CA ARG A 152 -51.24 9.60 0.04
C ARG A 152 -51.35 8.60 -1.12
N ASP A 153 -50.23 8.10 -1.62
CA ASP A 153 -50.18 7.05 -2.63
C ASP A 153 -50.09 5.66 -1.97
N GLU A 154 -51.24 5.01 -1.79
CA GLU A 154 -51.34 3.72 -1.08
C GLU A 154 -50.60 2.58 -1.81
N LEU A 155 -50.59 2.60 -3.15
CA LEU A 155 -49.97 1.54 -3.94
C LEU A 155 -48.45 1.58 -3.78
N LEU A 156 -47.85 2.76 -3.94
CA LEU A 156 -46.42 2.93 -3.71
C LEU A 156 -46.04 2.67 -2.25
N PHE A 157 -46.88 3.09 -1.31
CA PHE A 157 -46.65 2.87 0.12
C PHE A 157 -46.50 1.38 0.46
N LYS A 158 -47.42 0.53 0.00
CA LYS A 158 -47.36 -0.93 0.21
C LYS A 158 -46.15 -1.56 -0.50
N GLN A 159 -45.83 -1.10 -1.71
CA GLN A 159 -44.65 -1.59 -2.44
C GLN A 159 -43.35 -1.30 -1.69
N TYR A 160 -43.17 -0.08 -1.17
CA TYR A 160 -41.97 0.26 -0.40
C TYR A 160 -41.92 -0.47 0.94
N GLU A 161 -43.04 -0.70 1.60
CA GLU A 161 -43.09 -1.48 2.83
C GLU A 161 -42.51 -2.90 2.63
N GLN A 162 -42.88 -3.57 1.53
CA GLN A 162 -42.34 -4.88 1.19
C GLN A 162 -40.82 -4.84 0.94
N LYS A 163 -40.33 -3.81 0.24
CA LYS A 163 -38.90 -3.63 0.01
C LYS A 163 -38.12 -3.38 1.30
N ILE A 164 -38.66 -2.57 2.21
CA ILE A 164 -38.06 -2.33 3.54
C ILE A 164 -37.96 -3.64 4.31
N LYS A 165 -39.05 -4.44 4.37
CA LYS A 165 -39.05 -5.74 5.08
C LYS A 165 -37.96 -6.67 4.53
N HIS A 166 -37.83 -6.77 3.21
CA HIS A 166 -36.79 -7.59 2.58
C HIS A 166 -35.37 -7.10 2.92
N TYR A 167 -35.06 -5.82 2.68
CA TYR A 167 -33.70 -5.30 2.90
C TYR A 167 -33.32 -5.19 4.37
N LYS A 168 -34.29 -5.12 5.28
CA LYS A 168 -34.04 -5.21 6.73
C LYS A 168 -33.46 -6.58 7.10
N LEU A 169 -34.03 -7.67 6.58
CA LEU A 169 -33.49 -9.03 6.79
C LEU A 169 -32.05 -9.16 6.29
N VAL A 170 -31.74 -8.60 5.12
CA VAL A 170 -30.38 -8.60 4.57
C VAL A 170 -29.45 -7.74 5.45
N SER A 171 -29.92 -6.57 5.90
CA SER A 171 -29.16 -5.66 6.76
C SER A 171 -28.83 -6.28 8.12
N ASP A 172 -29.74 -7.09 8.69
CA ASP A 172 -29.51 -7.76 9.97
C ASP A 172 -28.37 -8.78 9.83
N VAL A 173 -28.36 -9.58 8.76
CA VAL A 173 -27.25 -10.50 8.45
C VAL A 173 -25.94 -9.75 8.21
N GLU A 174 -25.99 -8.64 7.45
CA GLU A 174 -24.79 -7.80 7.22
C GLU A 174 -24.22 -7.24 8.53
N PHE A 175 -25.08 -6.89 9.48
CA PHE A 175 -24.66 -6.34 10.77
C PHE A 175 -23.95 -7.39 11.62
N GLU A 176 -24.47 -8.62 11.71
CA GLU A 176 -23.82 -9.73 12.42
C GLU A 176 -22.43 -10.04 11.84
N ILE A 177 -22.33 -10.08 10.51
CA ILE A 177 -21.07 -10.32 9.82
C ILE A 177 -20.10 -9.15 10.01
N ASP A 178 -20.58 -7.91 10.03
CA ASP A 178 -19.74 -6.73 10.29
C ASP A 178 -19.16 -6.74 11.69
N LEU A 179 -19.96 -7.01 12.73
CA LEU A 179 -19.46 -7.13 14.11
C LEU A 179 -18.33 -8.17 14.20
N THR A 180 -18.56 -9.32 13.58
CA THR A 180 -17.60 -10.42 13.50
C THR A 180 -16.32 -9.98 12.79
N PHE A 181 -16.46 -9.38 11.60
CA PHE A 181 -15.34 -8.89 10.80
C PHE A 181 -14.51 -7.82 11.51
N GLN A 182 -15.15 -6.80 12.12
CA GLN A 182 -14.45 -5.75 12.84
C GLN A 182 -13.68 -6.30 14.04
N ARG A 183 -14.27 -7.25 14.78
CA ARG A 183 -13.62 -7.93 15.90
C ARG A 183 -12.39 -8.70 15.44
N THR A 184 -12.52 -9.49 14.38
CA THR A 184 -11.39 -10.22 13.78
C THR A 184 -10.29 -9.27 13.35
N LYS A 185 -10.63 -8.22 12.59
CA LYS A 185 -9.66 -7.23 12.11
C LYS A 185 -8.89 -6.56 13.25
N LEU A 186 -9.59 -6.16 14.32
CA LEU A 186 -8.97 -5.56 15.50
C LEU A 186 -7.95 -6.51 16.14
N LEU A 187 -8.35 -7.76 16.34
CA LEU A 187 -7.52 -8.74 17.02
C LEU A 187 -6.35 -9.24 16.16
N LEU A 188 -6.48 -9.22 14.83
CA LEU A 188 -5.38 -9.47 13.89
C LEU A 188 -4.30 -8.37 13.93
N LEU A 189 -4.69 -7.13 14.21
CA LEU A 189 -3.75 -6.01 14.36
C LEU A 189 -2.99 -6.04 15.70
N ASN A 190 -3.51 -6.73 16.71
CA ASN A 190 -2.84 -6.89 18.00
C ASN A 190 -1.72 -7.94 17.91
N SER A 191 -0.56 -7.65 18.50
CA SER A 191 0.55 -8.62 18.59
C SER A 191 0.36 -9.56 19.78
N GLY A 192 0.57 -10.87 19.59
CA GLY A 192 0.61 -11.87 20.67
C GLY A 192 -0.36 -13.05 20.52
N PHE A 193 -0.74 -13.64 21.66
CA PHE A 193 -1.55 -14.85 21.80
C PHE A 193 -2.90 -14.78 21.06
N SER A 194 -3.60 -13.64 21.18
CA SER A 194 -4.91 -13.43 20.55
C SER A 194 -4.89 -13.51 19.02
N ARG A 195 -3.75 -13.22 18.37
CA ARG A 195 -3.61 -13.36 16.91
C ARG A 195 -3.53 -14.83 16.51
N ALA A 196 -2.81 -15.64 17.29
CA ALA A 196 -2.64 -17.07 16.99
C ALA A 196 -3.95 -17.86 17.15
N GLU A 197 -4.77 -17.53 18.15
CA GLU A 197 -6.08 -18.15 18.33
C GLU A 197 -7.02 -17.83 17.17
N ILE A 198 -7.13 -16.55 16.78
CA ILE A 198 -8.02 -16.16 15.69
C ILE A 198 -7.63 -16.77 14.36
N ILE A 199 -6.33 -16.88 14.07
CA ILE A 199 -5.87 -17.52 12.83
C ILE A 199 -6.43 -18.96 12.72
N ARG A 200 -6.66 -19.66 13.85
CA ARG A 200 -7.26 -21.00 13.84
C ARG A 200 -8.75 -20.99 13.56
N GLU A 201 -9.45 -19.92 13.93
CA GLU A 201 -10.90 -19.74 13.71
C GLU A 201 -11.23 -19.24 12.29
N LEU A 202 -10.28 -18.57 11.61
CA LEU A 202 -10.50 -17.97 10.29
C LEU A 202 -11.12 -18.92 9.24
N PRO A 203 -10.76 -20.21 9.12
CA PRO A 203 -11.36 -21.10 8.14
C PRO A 203 -12.87 -21.27 8.31
N GLU A 204 -13.33 -21.46 9.56
CA GLU A 204 -14.75 -21.61 9.86
C GLU A 204 -15.49 -20.30 9.59
N MET A 205 -14.94 -19.17 10.04
CA MET A 205 -15.50 -17.85 9.80
C MET A 205 -15.64 -17.55 8.30
N MET A 206 -14.61 -17.90 7.51
CA MET A 206 -14.59 -17.72 6.07
C MET A 206 -15.69 -18.55 5.40
N GLN A 207 -15.89 -19.80 5.83
CA GLN A 207 -16.97 -20.65 5.33
C GLN A 207 -18.36 -20.08 5.67
N GLN A 208 -18.55 -19.60 6.90
CA GLN A 208 -19.80 -18.95 7.32
C GLN A 208 -20.09 -17.69 6.50
N MET A 209 -19.10 -16.81 6.30
CA MET A 209 -19.25 -15.60 5.47
C MET A 209 -19.58 -15.93 4.01
N HIS A 210 -18.92 -16.94 3.43
CA HIS A 210 -19.19 -17.40 2.07
C HIS A 210 -20.63 -17.91 1.93
N GLN A 211 -21.11 -18.71 2.88
CA GLN A 211 -22.48 -19.21 2.89
C GLN A 211 -23.51 -18.07 3.04
N LYS A 212 -23.27 -17.12 3.95
CA LYS A 212 -24.13 -15.94 4.11
C LYS A 212 -24.14 -15.04 2.89
N TRP A 213 -23.03 -14.92 2.17
CA TRP A 213 -23.01 -14.23 0.89
C TRP A 213 -23.87 -14.95 -0.15
N LYS A 214 -23.80 -16.28 -0.27
CA LYS A 214 -24.66 -17.04 -1.20
C LYS A 214 -26.15 -16.88 -0.89
N GLU A 215 -26.51 -16.81 0.39
CA GLU A 215 -27.90 -16.62 0.83
C GLU A 215 -28.44 -15.22 0.53
N THR A 216 -27.60 -14.19 0.66
CA THR A 216 -28.04 -12.78 0.63
C THR A 216 -27.71 -12.05 -0.66
N GLY A 217 -26.69 -12.51 -1.39
CA GLY A 217 -26.09 -11.79 -2.52
C GLY A 217 -25.32 -10.52 -2.13
N SER A 218 -25.14 -10.22 -0.83
CA SER A 218 -24.61 -8.94 -0.36
C SER A 218 -23.16 -8.68 -0.80
N ALA A 219 -22.94 -7.58 -1.51
CA ALA A 219 -21.60 -7.09 -1.82
C ALA A 219 -20.73 -6.79 -0.58
N LYS A 220 -21.33 -6.37 0.54
CA LYS A 220 -20.60 -6.10 1.79
C LYS A 220 -20.01 -7.39 2.35
N ILE A 221 -20.83 -8.45 2.43
CA ILE A 221 -20.39 -9.76 2.92
C ILE A 221 -19.34 -10.35 2.00
N PHE A 222 -19.53 -10.25 0.67
CA PHE A 222 -18.52 -10.67 -0.31
C PHE A 222 -17.16 -10.03 -0.06
N ARG A 223 -17.10 -8.70 0.14
CA ARG A 223 -15.84 -8.00 0.41
C ARG A 223 -15.17 -8.46 1.71
N TYR A 224 -15.94 -8.71 2.77
CA TYR A 224 -15.39 -9.19 4.04
C TYR A 224 -14.86 -10.61 3.94
N TRP A 225 -15.63 -11.50 3.29
CA TRP A 225 -15.17 -12.85 2.98
C TRP A 225 -13.84 -12.84 2.22
N GLN A 226 -13.77 -12.06 1.15
CA GLN A 226 -12.58 -11.95 0.31
C GLN A 226 -11.36 -11.36 1.03
N TYR A 227 -11.57 -10.38 1.91
CA TYR A 227 -10.49 -9.85 2.76
C TYR A 227 -9.92 -10.93 3.67
N ILE A 228 -10.78 -11.70 4.35
CA ILE A 228 -10.36 -12.77 5.25
C ILE A 228 -9.69 -13.91 4.49
N PHE A 229 -10.21 -14.27 3.31
CA PHE A 229 -9.63 -15.28 2.43
C PHE A 229 -8.18 -14.94 2.09
N ASN A 230 -7.94 -13.76 1.50
CA ASN A 230 -6.60 -13.37 1.08
C ASN A 230 -5.66 -13.26 2.28
N PHE A 231 -6.12 -12.67 3.40
CA PHE A 231 -5.31 -12.58 4.62
C PHE A 231 -4.89 -13.96 5.16
N TYR A 232 -5.82 -14.91 5.23
CA TYR A 232 -5.56 -16.26 5.71
C TYR A 232 -4.56 -16.99 4.82
N HIS A 233 -4.81 -17.01 3.50
CA HIS A 233 -3.95 -17.73 2.56
C HIS A 233 -2.57 -17.08 2.39
N GLU A 234 -2.46 -15.75 2.43
CA GLU A 234 -1.16 -15.06 2.44
C GLU A 234 -0.36 -15.40 3.71
N THR A 235 -1.01 -15.38 4.89
CA THR A 235 -0.35 -15.69 6.16
C THR A 235 0.06 -17.17 6.23
N ALA A 236 -0.74 -18.07 5.66
CA ALA A 236 -0.44 -19.49 5.59
C ALA A 236 0.57 -19.85 4.50
N GLY A 237 0.91 -18.92 3.60
CA GLY A 237 1.79 -19.19 2.46
C GLY A 237 1.14 -19.92 1.29
N ASN A 238 -0.19 -20.05 1.30
CA ASN A 238 -0.97 -20.76 0.29
C ASN A 238 -1.20 -19.87 -0.93
N PHE A 239 -0.12 -19.40 -1.56
CA PHE A 239 -0.18 -18.46 -2.68
C PHE A 239 -0.83 -19.04 -3.94
N ALA A 240 -0.90 -20.37 -4.09
CA ALA A 240 -1.65 -21.00 -5.17
C ALA A 240 -3.16 -20.70 -5.07
N GLU A 241 -3.71 -20.72 -3.85
CA GLU A 241 -5.10 -20.38 -3.58
C GLU A 241 -5.37 -18.89 -3.81
N VAL A 242 -4.41 -18.02 -3.47
CA VAL A 242 -4.50 -16.58 -3.74
C VAL A 242 -4.62 -16.32 -5.25
N ILE A 243 -3.83 -17.02 -6.08
CA ILE A 243 -3.92 -16.91 -7.55
C ILE A 243 -5.28 -17.42 -8.03
N SER A 244 -5.71 -18.60 -7.58
CA SER A 244 -6.99 -19.19 -7.97
C SER A 244 -8.17 -18.28 -7.65
N ASN A 245 -8.20 -17.72 -6.43
CA ASN A 245 -9.25 -16.80 -6.01
C ASN A 245 -9.22 -15.49 -6.80
N ALA A 246 -8.05 -14.94 -7.11
CA ALA A 246 -7.97 -13.74 -7.95
C ALA A 246 -8.57 -13.97 -9.35
N ASP A 247 -8.33 -15.13 -9.95
CA ASP A 247 -8.90 -15.51 -11.24
C ASP A 247 -10.40 -15.78 -11.14
N GLU A 248 -10.86 -16.44 -10.07
CA GLU A 248 -12.28 -16.68 -9.83
C GLU A 248 -13.07 -15.37 -9.66
N VAL A 249 -12.55 -14.41 -8.87
CA VAL A 249 -13.19 -13.10 -8.68
C VAL A 249 -13.27 -12.31 -9.99
N GLU A 250 -12.22 -12.34 -10.81
CA GLU A 250 -12.25 -11.70 -12.14
C GLU A 250 -13.32 -12.34 -13.03
N MET A 251 -13.46 -13.67 -13.01
CA MET A 251 -14.54 -14.36 -13.72
C MET A 251 -15.93 -14.02 -13.16
N MET A 252 -16.10 -13.93 -11.84
CA MET A 252 -17.37 -13.56 -11.21
C MET A 252 -17.84 -12.17 -11.65
N VAL A 253 -16.92 -11.21 -11.74
CA VAL A 253 -17.21 -9.86 -12.26
C VAL A 253 -17.57 -9.92 -13.74
N LYS A 254 -16.80 -10.64 -14.56
CA LYS A 254 -17.06 -10.80 -16.00
C LYS A 254 -18.43 -11.43 -16.28
N ASN A 255 -18.81 -12.40 -15.46
CA ASN A 255 -20.09 -13.11 -15.53
C ASN A 255 -21.24 -12.37 -14.83
N LYS A 256 -21.00 -11.15 -14.30
CA LYS A 256 -21.96 -10.32 -13.57
C LYS A 256 -22.57 -11.00 -12.33
N GLN A 257 -21.87 -11.97 -11.75
CA GLN A 257 -22.25 -12.56 -10.46
C GLN A 257 -21.97 -11.59 -9.31
N VAL A 258 -20.95 -10.73 -9.49
CA VAL A 258 -20.64 -9.62 -8.59
C VAL A 258 -20.51 -8.34 -9.41
N SER A 259 -21.00 -7.23 -8.87
CA SER A 259 -20.89 -5.92 -9.51
C SER A 259 -19.44 -5.44 -9.55
N GLU A 260 -18.97 -5.01 -10.72
CA GLU A 260 -17.64 -4.39 -10.90
C GLU A 260 -17.44 -3.17 -9.99
N LEU A 261 -18.52 -2.45 -9.63
CA LEU A 261 -18.42 -1.32 -8.70
C LEU A 261 -17.97 -1.74 -7.30
N ASN A 262 -18.22 -2.99 -6.91
CA ASN A 262 -17.95 -3.51 -5.58
C ASN A 262 -16.62 -4.25 -5.46
N VAL A 263 -15.87 -4.37 -6.55
CA VAL A 263 -14.63 -5.15 -6.63
C VAL A 263 -13.52 -4.28 -7.19
N ASP A 264 -12.46 -4.08 -6.42
CA ASP A 264 -11.24 -3.46 -6.96
C ASP A 264 -10.38 -4.52 -7.68
N LEU A 265 -10.61 -4.71 -8.98
CA LEU A 265 -9.83 -5.66 -9.78
C LEU A 265 -8.32 -5.38 -9.78
N ARG A 266 -7.89 -4.15 -9.48
CA ARG A 266 -6.46 -3.81 -9.39
C ARG A 266 -5.83 -4.48 -8.18
N TYR A 267 -6.56 -4.57 -7.08
CA TYR A 267 -6.12 -5.30 -5.89
C TYR A 267 -5.91 -6.78 -6.20
N TYR A 268 -6.86 -7.44 -6.88
CA TYR A 268 -6.74 -8.86 -7.25
C TYR A 268 -5.59 -9.12 -8.23
N LYS A 269 -5.40 -8.23 -9.22
CA LYS A 269 -4.22 -8.27 -10.10
C LYS A 269 -2.91 -8.10 -9.33
N PHE A 270 -2.89 -7.18 -8.36
CA PHE A 270 -1.72 -6.96 -7.51
C PHE A 270 -1.38 -8.18 -6.64
N VAL A 271 -2.35 -8.77 -5.92
CA VAL A 271 -2.09 -9.95 -5.07
C VAL A 271 -1.71 -11.18 -5.90
N LYS A 272 -2.27 -11.34 -7.11
CA LYS A 272 -1.84 -12.39 -8.04
C LYS A 272 -0.37 -12.20 -8.47
N LEU A 273 0.04 -10.98 -8.80
CA LEU A 273 1.43 -10.68 -9.14
C LEU A 273 2.38 -10.99 -7.96
N TYR A 274 1.99 -10.58 -6.76
CA TYR A 274 2.74 -10.87 -5.54
C TYR A 274 2.84 -12.39 -5.28
N ALA A 275 1.74 -13.13 -5.41
CA ALA A 275 1.70 -14.57 -5.25
C ALA A 275 2.60 -15.31 -6.25
N LEU A 276 2.64 -14.87 -7.52
CA LEU A 276 3.57 -15.41 -8.54
C LEU A 276 5.03 -15.23 -8.14
N HIS A 277 5.39 -14.08 -7.54
CA HIS A 277 6.72 -13.83 -7.03
C HIS A 277 7.07 -14.77 -5.85
N GLN A 278 6.13 -14.97 -4.92
CA GLN A 278 6.33 -15.84 -3.75
C GLN A 278 6.48 -17.32 -4.14
N LEU A 279 5.72 -17.78 -5.14
CA LEU A 279 5.84 -19.13 -5.71
C LEU A 279 7.05 -19.31 -6.64
N GLN A 280 7.90 -18.28 -6.79
CA GLN A 280 9.07 -18.29 -7.67
C GLN A 280 8.74 -18.53 -9.16
N LYS A 281 7.51 -18.23 -9.57
CA LYS A 281 7.06 -18.32 -10.97
C LYS A 281 7.47 -17.06 -11.73
N TYR A 282 8.78 -16.78 -11.79
CA TYR A 282 9.29 -15.47 -12.21
C TYR A 282 8.93 -15.10 -13.65
N GLN A 283 9.05 -16.04 -14.59
CA GLN A 283 8.75 -15.77 -16.01
C GLN A 283 7.25 -15.52 -16.23
N GLU A 284 6.40 -16.30 -15.58
CA GLU A 284 4.94 -16.10 -15.59
C GLU A 284 4.58 -14.75 -14.95
N GLY A 285 5.22 -14.40 -13.82
CA GLY A 285 5.07 -13.12 -13.14
C GLY A 285 5.48 -11.93 -14.00
N LEU A 286 6.60 -12.00 -14.72
CA LEU A 286 7.05 -10.94 -15.64
C LEU A 286 6.07 -10.72 -16.78
N ALA A 287 5.60 -11.82 -17.40
CA ALA A 287 4.61 -11.75 -18.47
C ALA A 287 3.31 -11.13 -17.94
N PHE A 288 2.82 -11.58 -16.79
CA PHE A 288 1.61 -11.07 -16.17
C PHE A 288 1.72 -9.60 -15.77
N ALA A 289 2.85 -9.17 -15.16
CA ALA A 289 3.10 -7.77 -14.79
C ALA A 289 2.89 -6.83 -15.97
N LYS A 290 3.48 -7.17 -17.12
CA LYS A 290 3.33 -6.39 -18.37
C LYS A 290 1.87 -6.28 -18.82
N THR A 291 1.04 -7.31 -18.64
CA THR A 291 -0.37 -7.27 -19.04
C THR A 291 -1.23 -6.37 -18.17
N ILE A 292 -0.87 -6.20 -16.89
CA ILE A 292 -1.67 -5.46 -15.91
C ILE A 292 -1.23 -4.01 -15.72
N GLU A 293 -0.15 -3.57 -16.37
CA GLU A 293 0.45 -2.24 -16.21
C GLU A 293 -0.58 -1.10 -16.33
N THR A 294 -1.45 -1.17 -17.34
CA THR A 294 -2.49 -0.16 -17.62
C THR A 294 -3.62 -0.12 -16.59
N SER A 295 -3.68 -1.10 -15.68
CA SER A 295 -4.67 -1.15 -14.60
C SER A 295 -4.30 -0.19 -13.45
N PHE A 296 -3.06 0.27 -13.37
CA PHE A 296 -2.57 1.16 -12.31
C PHE A 296 -2.36 2.59 -12.82
N ILE A 297 -2.62 3.56 -11.94
CA ILE A 297 -2.47 4.98 -12.28
C ILE A 297 -1.01 5.37 -12.08
N TYR A 298 -0.32 5.75 -13.16
CA TYR A 298 1.06 6.21 -13.13
C TYR A 298 1.28 7.26 -12.02
N GLY A 299 2.35 7.10 -11.24
CA GLY A 299 2.69 8.00 -10.13
C GLY A 299 1.88 7.80 -8.84
N SER A 300 0.82 6.98 -8.84
CA SER A 300 0.07 6.67 -7.62
C SER A 300 0.82 5.73 -6.66
N THR A 301 0.39 5.68 -5.40
CA THR A 301 0.93 4.76 -4.39
C THR A 301 0.72 3.29 -4.77
N SER A 302 -0.44 2.96 -5.36
CA SER A 302 -0.76 1.60 -5.83
C SER A 302 0.12 1.18 -7.00
N TRP A 303 0.38 2.09 -7.94
CA TRP A 303 1.28 1.86 -9.07
C TRP A 303 2.72 1.64 -8.60
N ALA A 304 3.21 2.43 -7.64
CA ALA A 304 4.54 2.21 -7.08
C ALA A 304 4.67 0.84 -6.38
N SER A 305 3.61 0.36 -5.73
CA SER A 305 3.59 -0.97 -5.10
C SER A 305 3.61 -2.10 -6.15
N TYR A 306 2.85 -1.94 -7.23
CA TYR A 306 2.87 -2.83 -8.39
C TYR A 306 4.27 -2.87 -9.02
N LEU A 307 4.85 -1.69 -9.28
CA LEU A 307 6.14 -1.53 -9.94
C LEU A 307 7.27 -2.15 -9.12
N GLU A 308 7.17 -2.08 -7.78
CA GLU A 308 8.12 -2.72 -6.89
C GLU A 308 8.10 -4.26 -7.02
N ASN A 309 6.92 -4.87 -7.09
CA ASN A 309 6.82 -6.32 -7.32
C ASN A 309 7.34 -6.72 -8.70
N TYR A 310 7.09 -5.88 -9.71
CA TYR A 310 7.64 -6.08 -11.05
C TYR A 310 9.16 -5.99 -11.05
N PHE A 311 9.72 -5.03 -10.31
CA PHE A 311 11.16 -4.91 -10.10
C PHE A 311 11.75 -6.15 -9.41
N LEU A 312 11.11 -6.66 -8.35
CA LEU A 312 11.58 -7.86 -7.65
C LEU A 312 11.57 -9.10 -8.57
N LEU A 313 10.54 -9.27 -9.39
CA LEU A 313 10.51 -10.32 -10.42
C LEU A 313 11.67 -10.17 -11.42
N ALA A 314 11.99 -8.94 -11.85
CA ALA A 314 13.10 -8.66 -12.74
C ALA A 314 14.46 -8.97 -12.09
N MET A 315 14.68 -8.58 -10.83
CA MET A 315 15.90 -8.90 -10.09
C MET A 315 16.07 -10.40 -9.88
N HIS A 316 15.00 -11.11 -9.47
CA HIS A 316 15.02 -12.55 -9.24
C HIS A 316 15.27 -13.36 -10.52
N SER A 317 14.80 -12.87 -11.67
CA SER A 317 15.03 -13.49 -12.99
C SER A 317 16.32 -13.04 -13.68
N ARG A 318 17.17 -12.24 -13.03
CA ARG A 318 18.39 -11.62 -13.63
C ARG A 318 18.10 -10.73 -14.85
N SER A 319 16.88 -10.21 -14.97
CA SER A 319 16.48 -9.28 -16.02
C SER A 319 16.90 -7.84 -15.66
N TYR A 320 18.20 -7.60 -15.45
CA TYR A 320 18.70 -6.33 -14.90
C TYR A 320 18.40 -5.12 -15.82
N LYS A 321 18.43 -5.30 -17.15
CA LYS A 321 18.00 -4.24 -18.09
C LYS A 321 16.57 -3.77 -17.84
N LEU A 322 15.67 -4.69 -17.52
CA LEU A 322 14.29 -4.36 -17.17
C LEU A 322 14.22 -3.70 -15.79
N ALA A 323 14.93 -4.26 -14.79
CA ALA A 323 14.97 -3.69 -13.44
C ALA A 323 15.42 -2.21 -13.44
N GLY A 324 16.46 -1.87 -14.22
CA GLY A 324 16.93 -0.49 -14.39
C GLY A 324 15.87 0.44 -15.00
N LYS A 325 15.16 -0.02 -16.04
CA LYS A 325 14.03 0.73 -16.64
C LYS A 325 12.92 1.00 -15.62
N LEU A 326 12.57 0.00 -14.81
CA LEU A 326 11.52 0.14 -13.79
C LEU A 326 11.93 1.15 -12.71
N ILE A 327 13.20 1.17 -12.28
CA ILE A 327 13.71 2.20 -11.36
C ILE A 327 13.62 3.58 -12.00
N GLN A 328 14.01 3.73 -13.27
CA GLN A 328 13.96 5.02 -13.95
C GLN A 328 12.51 5.55 -14.02
N MET A 329 11.57 4.69 -14.42
CA MET A 329 10.13 5.02 -14.40
C MET A 329 9.67 5.48 -13.01
N PHE A 330 10.10 4.80 -11.95
CA PHE A 330 9.79 5.22 -10.58
C PHE A 330 10.33 6.62 -10.27
N LEU A 331 11.61 6.88 -10.54
CA LEU A 331 12.30 8.15 -10.23
C LEU A 331 11.76 9.36 -11.01
N GLU A 332 11.19 9.10 -12.19
CA GLU A 332 10.54 10.10 -13.06
C GLU A 332 9.07 10.37 -12.68
N SER A 333 8.50 9.60 -11.74
CA SER A 333 7.10 9.71 -11.36
C SER A 333 6.86 10.59 -10.11
N GLU A 334 5.62 11.06 -9.98
CA GLU A 334 5.12 11.78 -8.80
C GLU A 334 5.08 10.91 -7.53
N ALA A 335 5.19 9.57 -7.67
CA ALA A 335 5.19 8.65 -6.53
C ALA A 335 6.31 8.98 -5.53
N THR A 336 7.46 9.42 -6.03
CA THR A 336 8.62 9.80 -5.22
C THR A 336 8.31 10.87 -4.16
N GLU A 337 7.30 11.71 -4.40
CA GLU A 337 6.90 12.77 -3.48
C GLU A 337 5.85 12.29 -2.48
N ILE A 338 4.84 11.55 -2.94
CA ILE A 338 3.64 11.20 -2.17
C ILE A 338 3.76 9.93 -1.31
N LEU A 339 4.75 9.06 -1.60
CA LEU A 339 4.93 7.81 -0.87
C LEU A 339 5.22 8.04 0.62
N SER A 340 4.87 7.05 1.45
CA SER A 340 5.28 7.04 2.86
C SER A 340 6.80 6.89 2.99
N GLN A 341 7.36 7.33 4.12
CA GLN A 341 8.79 7.19 4.38
C GLN A 341 9.26 5.73 4.26
N MET A 342 8.49 4.79 4.81
CA MET A 342 8.78 3.36 4.73
C MET A 342 8.89 2.86 3.27
N MET A 343 8.00 3.32 2.38
CA MET A 343 8.07 2.92 0.96
C MET A 343 9.24 3.57 0.23
N LYS A 344 9.59 4.82 0.57
CA LYS A 344 10.79 5.48 0.03
C LYS A 344 12.06 4.75 0.43
N GLU A 345 12.15 4.29 1.67
CA GLU A 345 13.29 3.49 2.15
C GLU A 345 13.40 2.15 1.43
N ARG A 346 12.28 1.48 1.14
CA ARG A 346 12.27 0.24 0.33
C ARG A 346 12.84 0.46 -1.07
N TRP A 347 12.37 1.50 -1.75
CA TRP A 347 12.89 1.86 -3.06
C TRP A 347 14.38 2.23 -3.01
N ALA A 348 14.83 2.93 -1.96
CA ALA A 348 16.25 3.19 -1.77
C ALA A 348 17.08 1.90 -1.64
N LEU A 349 16.58 0.90 -0.89
CA LEU A 349 17.24 -0.41 -0.81
C LEU A 349 17.25 -1.11 -2.16
N ASN A 350 16.12 -1.14 -2.88
CA ASN A 350 16.02 -1.74 -4.21
C ASN A 350 17.05 -1.17 -5.18
N ILE A 351 17.21 0.17 -5.19
CA ILE A 351 18.18 0.85 -6.05
C ILE A 351 19.62 0.50 -5.64
N LYS A 352 19.93 0.45 -4.34
CA LYS A 352 21.26 0.05 -3.85
C LYS A 352 21.62 -1.38 -4.24
N PHE A 353 20.67 -2.31 -4.13
CA PHE A 353 20.88 -3.69 -4.58
C PHE A 353 20.99 -3.79 -6.11
N TYR A 354 20.24 -3.01 -6.86
CA TYR A 354 20.41 -2.92 -8.31
C TYR A 354 21.83 -2.45 -8.66
N ASN A 355 22.30 -1.34 -8.08
CA ASN A 355 23.62 -0.79 -8.32
C ASN A 355 24.75 -1.74 -7.89
N LEU A 356 24.52 -2.56 -6.85
CA LEU A 356 25.46 -3.58 -6.41
C LEU A 356 25.63 -4.72 -7.43
N VAL A 357 24.53 -5.13 -8.07
CA VAL A 357 24.47 -6.39 -8.85
C VAL A 357 24.57 -6.14 -10.35
N ALA A 358 23.78 -5.21 -10.90
CA ALA A 358 23.60 -5.06 -12.35
C ALA A 358 24.91 -4.78 -13.12
N PRO A 359 25.79 -3.84 -12.70
CA PRO A 359 27.02 -3.52 -13.44
C PRO A 359 28.01 -4.68 -13.51
N VAL A 360 27.93 -5.64 -12.58
CA VAL A 360 28.83 -6.80 -12.56
C VAL A 360 28.42 -7.85 -13.59
N TYR A 361 27.12 -7.95 -13.89
CA TYR A 361 26.60 -8.89 -14.88
C TYR A 361 26.48 -8.30 -16.28
N ASP A 362 26.41 -6.99 -16.41
CA ASP A 362 26.39 -6.28 -17.69
C ASP A 362 27.07 -4.91 -17.53
N ALA A 363 28.24 -4.75 -18.14
CA ALA A 363 29.04 -3.52 -18.04
C ALA A 363 28.37 -2.30 -18.70
N ASP A 364 27.43 -2.52 -19.62
CA ASP A 364 26.66 -1.44 -20.24
C ASP A 364 25.60 -0.87 -19.28
N LEU A 365 25.29 -1.59 -18.20
CA LEU A 365 24.38 -1.12 -17.16
C LEU A 365 25.12 -0.22 -16.17
N LEU A 366 25.08 1.07 -16.44
CA LEU A 366 25.61 2.08 -15.53
C LEU A 366 24.84 2.11 -14.21
N PRO A 367 25.53 2.35 -13.08
CA PRO A 367 24.88 2.62 -11.80
C PRO A 367 23.90 3.79 -11.92
N ILE A 368 22.73 3.63 -11.32
CA ILE A 368 21.74 4.70 -11.23
C ILE A 368 22.24 5.70 -10.18
N GLN A 369 22.44 6.95 -10.61
CA GLN A 369 22.97 8.01 -9.74
C GLN A 369 22.05 8.21 -8.52
N GLU A 370 22.67 8.26 -7.35
CA GLU A 370 21.96 8.30 -6.07
C GLU A 370 21.30 9.67 -5.76
N GLY A 371 21.40 10.68 -6.64
CA GLY A 371 20.98 12.06 -6.34
C GLY A 371 19.56 12.23 -5.74
N LYS A 372 18.50 11.73 -6.40
CA LYS A 372 17.14 11.72 -5.81
C LYS A 372 17.00 10.68 -4.69
N VAL A 373 17.84 9.64 -4.69
CA VAL A 373 17.79 8.49 -3.79
C VAL A 373 18.38 8.81 -2.41
N ASP A 374 19.38 9.67 -2.31
CA ASP A 374 19.97 10.16 -1.06
C ASP A 374 18.98 10.97 -0.23
N SER A 375 17.95 11.54 -0.87
CA SER A 375 16.83 12.16 -0.18
C SER A 375 15.99 11.14 0.62
N PHE A 376 15.99 9.87 0.20
CA PHE A 376 15.34 8.76 0.89
C PHE A 376 16.26 8.28 2.02
N LYS A 377 16.41 9.10 3.05
CA LYS A 377 17.18 8.77 4.25
C LYS A 377 16.68 7.43 4.81
N LEU A 378 17.57 6.43 4.87
CA LEU A 378 17.32 5.19 5.59
C LEU A 378 17.27 5.49 7.08
N SER A 379 16.07 5.63 7.65
CA SER A 379 15.93 5.97 9.06
C SER A 379 16.36 4.79 9.94
N SER A 380 17.03 5.11 11.06
CA SER A 380 17.54 4.12 12.01
C SER A 380 16.48 3.61 12.99
N ILE A 381 15.27 4.17 12.97
CA ILE A 381 14.34 4.18 14.10
C ILE A 381 13.35 2.99 14.05
N ASP A 382 12.98 2.47 12.87
CA ASP A 382 12.04 1.34 12.75
C ASP A 382 12.55 0.25 11.79
N LYS A 383 13.66 -0.39 12.14
CA LYS A 383 14.33 -1.41 11.29
C LYS A 383 13.65 -2.79 11.29
N VAL A 384 12.35 -2.90 11.58
CA VAL A 384 11.66 -4.19 11.56
C VAL A 384 11.49 -4.64 10.11
N GLY A 385 12.37 -5.55 9.67
CA GLY A 385 12.37 -6.19 8.35
C GLY A 385 13.60 -5.87 7.49
N PHE A 386 14.03 -4.60 7.38
CA PHE A 386 15.14 -4.22 6.47
C PHE A 386 16.55 -4.51 6.98
N ASN A 387 16.69 -4.91 8.24
CA ASN A 387 18.01 -5.13 8.86
C ASN A 387 18.87 -6.14 8.11
N VAL A 388 18.27 -7.22 7.59
CA VAL A 388 19.01 -8.23 6.81
C VAL A 388 19.61 -7.60 5.56
N ALA A 389 18.78 -6.90 4.78
CA ALA A 389 19.20 -6.19 3.56
C ALA A 389 20.33 -5.18 3.85
N LEU A 390 20.22 -4.41 4.94
CA LEU A 390 21.26 -3.47 5.36
C LEU A 390 22.58 -4.14 5.75
N ILE A 391 22.52 -5.23 6.53
CA ILE A 391 23.72 -6.00 6.90
C ILE A 391 24.42 -6.54 5.66
N VAL A 392 23.67 -7.01 4.67
CA VAL A 392 24.23 -7.49 3.41
C VAL A 392 24.93 -6.36 2.65
N LEU A 393 24.27 -5.21 2.45
CA LEU A 393 24.89 -4.06 1.76
C LEU A 393 26.17 -3.58 2.47
N GLU A 394 26.13 -3.48 3.80
CA GLU A 394 27.30 -3.12 4.60
C GLU A 394 28.43 -4.15 4.47
N PHE A 395 28.09 -5.44 4.42
CA PHE A 395 29.07 -6.50 4.20
C PHE A 395 29.78 -6.34 2.84
N PHE A 396 29.03 -6.07 1.77
CA PHE A 396 29.62 -5.83 0.46
C PHE A 396 30.55 -4.61 0.46
N LYS A 397 30.17 -3.54 1.16
CA LYS A 397 31.03 -2.35 1.32
C LYS A 397 32.36 -2.69 1.99
N ILE A 398 32.36 -3.53 3.03
CA ILE A 398 33.59 -3.98 3.71
C ILE A 398 34.48 -4.77 2.74
N VAL A 399 33.90 -5.68 1.97
CA VAL A 399 34.62 -6.48 0.96
C VAL A 399 35.24 -5.58 -0.11
N GLU A 400 34.59 -4.48 -0.48
CA GLU A 400 35.08 -3.52 -1.47
C GLU A 400 36.14 -2.54 -0.93
N GLN A 401 36.03 -2.10 0.32
CA GLN A 401 36.79 -0.95 0.84
C GLN A 401 37.84 -1.29 1.89
N GLU A 402 37.60 -2.29 2.75
CA GLU A 402 38.35 -2.46 4.00
C GLU A 402 39.12 -3.79 4.07
N GLY A 403 38.72 -4.80 3.29
CA GLY A 403 39.39 -6.10 3.29
C GLY A 403 39.53 -6.69 4.72
N PRO A 404 40.66 -7.34 5.06
CA PRO A 404 40.86 -8.02 6.36
C PRO A 404 40.91 -7.11 7.60
N ILE A 405 41.00 -5.78 7.44
CA ILE A 405 41.36 -4.85 8.53
C ILE A 405 40.19 -4.58 9.50
N ALA A 406 38.94 -4.93 9.12
CA ALA A 406 37.75 -4.69 9.93
C ALA A 406 36.87 -5.94 10.17
N THR A 407 37.35 -6.93 10.93
CA THR A 407 36.66 -8.23 11.04
C THR A 407 35.90 -8.47 12.36
N ALA A 408 36.45 -8.12 13.52
CA ALA A 408 35.88 -8.55 14.80
C ALA A 408 34.50 -7.94 15.13
N SER A 409 34.34 -6.61 14.98
CA SER A 409 33.07 -5.92 15.26
C SER A 409 31.93 -6.36 14.33
N HIS A 410 32.24 -6.66 13.07
CA HIS A 410 31.27 -7.14 12.07
C HIS A 410 30.86 -8.59 12.32
N ILE A 411 31.80 -9.46 12.71
CA ILE A 411 31.50 -10.82 13.17
C ILE A 411 30.49 -10.78 14.32
N ASP A 412 30.74 -9.96 15.34
CA ASP A 412 29.87 -9.85 16.51
C ASP A 412 28.49 -9.30 16.16
N ARG A 413 28.42 -8.30 15.28
CA ARG A 413 27.15 -7.75 14.81
C ARG A 413 26.30 -8.79 14.07
N ILE A 414 26.88 -9.53 13.11
CA ILE A 414 26.17 -10.57 12.34
C ILE A 414 25.72 -11.70 13.27
N ARG A 415 26.58 -12.15 14.20
CA ARG A 415 26.23 -13.19 15.19
C ARG A 415 25.10 -12.74 16.11
N LYS A 416 25.20 -11.54 16.69
CA LYS A 416 24.19 -10.99 17.59
C LYS A 416 22.85 -10.83 16.90
N TYR A 417 22.84 -10.34 15.66
CA TYR A 417 21.61 -10.21 14.88
C TYR A 417 21.00 -11.58 14.55
N SER A 418 21.80 -12.51 14.02
CA SER A 418 21.35 -13.86 13.65
C SER A 418 20.79 -14.62 14.86
N GLY A 419 21.49 -14.57 15.99
CA GLY A 419 21.07 -15.26 17.21
C GLY A 419 19.83 -14.67 17.88
N LYS A 420 19.57 -13.38 17.72
CA LYS A 420 18.42 -12.70 18.32
C LYS A 420 17.18 -12.68 17.42
N HIS A 421 17.36 -12.55 16.11
CA HIS A 421 16.28 -12.22 15.18
C HIS A 421 16.03 -13.30 14.10
N LEU A 422 16.97 -14.23 13.87
CA LEU A 422 16.83 -15.27 12.86
C LEU A 422 16.71 -16.65 13.51
N ILE A 423 15.77 -16.82 14.45
CA ILE A 423 15.56 -18.08 15.20
C ILE A 423 14.45 -18.93 14.57
N ALA A 424 13.41 -18.28 14.04
CA ALA A 424 12.22 -18.94 13.51
C ALA A 424 12.51 -19.76 12.22
N ILE A 425 11.66 -20.72 11.89
CA ILE A 425 11.88 -21.62 10.73
C ILE A 425 11.86 -20.83 9.40
N GLU A 426 11.06 -19.78 9.36
CA GLU A 426 10.90 -18.82 8.26
C GLU A 426 12.20 -18.09 7.93
N ALA A 427 13.10 -17.96 8.92
CA ALA A 427 14.39 -17.31 8.78
C ALA A 427 15.53 -18.28 8.37
N GLU A 428 15.23 -19.49 7.89
CA GLU A 428 16.28 -20.46 7.52
C GLU A 428 17.23 -19.92 6.43
N ARG A 429 16.69 -19.41 5.32
CA ARG A 429 17.49 -18.86 4.21
C ARG A 429 18.39 -17.68 4.64
N PRO A 430 17.87 -16.60 5.27
CA PRO A 430 18.73 -15.52 5.75
C PRO A 430 19.75 -16.00 6.78
N ARG A 431 19.41 -16.97 7.65
CA ARG A 431 20.36 -17.56 8.60
C ARG A 431 21.50 -18.29 7.90
N ILE A 432 21.21 -19.07 6.86
CA ILE A 432 22.25 -19.75 6.07
C ILE A 432 23.12 -18.71 5.37
N PHE A 433 22.53 -17.66 4.79
CA PHE A 433 23.29 -16.60 4.13
C PHE A 433 24.21 -15.87 5.12
N MET A 434 23.74 -15.55 6.33
CA MET A 434 24.58 -14.96 7.39
C MET A 434 25.76 -15.87 7.79
N LYS A 435 25.57 -17.20 7.79
CA LYS A 435 26.68 -18.15 8.00
C LYS A 435 27.71 -18.12 6.87
N LEU A 436 27.27 -17.92 5.63
CA LEU A 436 28.16 -17.73 4.48
C LEU A 436 28.97 -16.43 4.61
N LEU A 437 28.36 -15.32 5.05
CA LEU A 437 29.08 -14.07 5.32
C LEU A 437 30.12 -14.24 6.44
N LEU A 438 29.76 -14.92 7.53
CA LEU A 438 30.69 -15.24 8.62
C LEU A 438 31.83 -16.18 8.19
N LEU A 439 31.60 -17.05 7.20
CA LEU A 439 32.67 -17.86 6.61
C LEU A 439 33.70 -16.96 5.94
N VAL A 440 33.29 -15.97 5.16
CA VAL A 440 34.22 -15.03 4.49
C VAL A 440 35.11 -14.30 5.50
N LEU A 441 34.54 -13.81 6.61
CA LEU A 441 35.33 -13.14 7.66
C LEU A 441 36.31 -14.09 8.35
N ARG A 442 35.88 -15.33 8.63
CA ARG A 442 36.73 -16.35 9.30
C ARG A 442 37.88 -16.82 8.42
N GLU A 443 37.65 -16.94 7.12
CA GLU A 443 38.67 -17.34 6.15
C GLU A 443 39.47 -16.13 5.62
N ASN A 444 39.40 -14.98 6.31
CA ASN A 444 40.14 -13.75 5.99
C ASN A 444 40.01 -13.36 4.51
N PHE A 445 38.78 -13.39 3.98
CA PHE A 445 38.48 -13.01 2.59
C PHE A 445 39.17 -13.89 1.52
N SER A 446 39.68 -15.07 1.88
CA SER A 446 40.29 -16.00 0.92
C SER A 446 39.27 -16.59 -0.05
N TYR A 447 39.39 -16.28 -1.34
CA TYR A 447 38.53 -16.82 -2.40
C TYR A 447 38.54 -18.35 -2.42
N THR A 448 39.72 -18.98 -2.38
CA THR A 448 39.89 -20.43 -2.50
C THR A 448 39.23 -21.16 -1.34
N GLU A 449 39.53 -20.72 -0.10
CA GLU A 449 38.96 -21.29 1.12
C GLU A 449 37.45 -21.09 1.18
N CYS A 450 36.96 -19.88 0.89
CA CYS A 450 35.54 -19.58 0.86
C CYS A 450 34.80 -20.44 -0.15
N LYS A 451 35.33 -20.60 -1.37
CA LYS A 451 34.73 -21.40 -2.43
C LYS A 451 34.65 -22.89 -2.05
N VAL A 452 35.69 -23.44 -1.42
CA VAL A 452 35.71 -24.85 -1.00
C VAL A 452 34.81 -25.08 0.20
N LYS A 453 34.98 -24.31 1.28
CA LYS A 453 34.29 -24.51 2.56
C LYS A 453 32.80 -24.11 2.50
N SER A 454 32.40 -23.25 1.56
CA SER A 454 30.99 -22.85 1.41
C SER A 454 30.12 -23.90 0.72
N ARG A 455 30.69 -24.90 0.02
CA ARG A 455 29.92 -25.84 -0.83
C ARG A 455 28.69 -26.41 -0.14
N TYR A 456 28.85 -26.91 1.09
CA TYR A 456 27.75 -27.47 1.87
C TYR A 456 26.69 -26.42 2.23
N LEU A 457 27.11 -25.25 2.72
CA LEU A 457 26.19 -24.16 3.09
C LEU A 457 25.45 -23.60 1.88
N PHE A 458 26.12 -23.46 0.74
CA PHE A 458 25.54 -22.99 -0.50
C PHE A 458 24.54 -23.99 -1.08
N GLN A 459 24.85 -25.29 -1.04
CA GLN A 459 23.89 -26.33 -1.42
C GLN A 459 22.68 -26.33 -0.48
N LYS A 460 22.91 -26.15 0.83
CA LYS A 460 21.82 -26.02 1.80
C LYS A 460 20.96 -24.80 1.51
N LEU A 461 21.55 -23.66 1.14
CA LEU A 461 20.82 -22.46 0.76
C LEU A 461 19.92 -22.71 -0.45
N LYS A 462 20.45 -23.34 -1.51
CA LYS A 462 19.68 -23.70 -2.72
C LYS A 462 18.49 -24.62 -2.42
N ASN A 463 18.67 -25.55 -1.49
CA ASN A 463 17.64 -26.52 -1.12
C ASN A 463 16.66 -25.98 -0.07
N ALA A 464 16.96 -24.86 0.58
CA ALA A 464 16.10 -24.28 1.60
C ALA A 464 14.85 -23.68 0.96
N VAL A 465 13.69 -24.13 1.42
CA VAL A 465 12.38 -23.66 0.94
C VAL A 465 12.27 -22.17 1.20
N LYS A 466 11.94 -21.39 0.16
CA LYS A 466 11.63 -19.98 0.33
C LYS A 466 10.27 -19.88 1.02
N GLN A 467 10.31 -19.43 2.26
CA GLN A 467 9.10 -19.23 3.05
C GLN A 467 8.41 -17.94 2.60
N PRO A 468 7.08 -17.86 2.75
CA PRO A 468 6.33 -16.61 2.57
C PRO A 468 6.98 -15.50 3.39
N GLN A 469 7.51 -14.50 2.71
CA GLN A 469 8.16 -13.37 3.37
C GLN A 469 7.19 -12.20 3.42
N THR A 470 7.09 -11.56 4.59
CA THR A 470 6.50 -10.22 4.65
C THR A 470 7.32 -9.29 3.75
N PHE A 471 6.68 -8.27 3.19
CA PHE A 471 7.33 -7.34 2.25
C PHE A 471 8.64 -6.74 2.79
N SER A 472 8.77 -6.55 4.10
CA SER A 472 9.97 -5.98 4.70
C SER A 472 11.12 -6.98 4.84
N GLU A 473 10.86 -8.28 4.75
CA GLU A 473 11.83 -9.37 4.86
C GLU A 473 12.12 -10.06 3.52
N ALA A 474 11.52 -9.55 2.43
CA ALA A 474 11.71 -10.07 1.10
C ALA A 474 13.19 -10.01 0.67
N GLU A 475 13.72 -11.13 0.17
CA GLU A 475 14.97 -11.13 -0.60
C GLU A 475 14.81 -10.17 -1.80
N ILE A 476 15.55 -9.05 -1.83
CA ILE A 476 15.57 -8.12 -2.98
C ILE A 476 16.30 -8.75 -4.16
N VAL A 477 17.38 -9.47 -3.83
CA VAL A 477 18.18 -10.28 -4.74
C VAL A 477 18.30 -11.66 -4.09
N PRO A 478 18.10 -12.76 -4.84
CA PRO A 478 18.30 -14.10 -4.30
C PRO A 478 19.67 -14.23 -3.65
N TYR A 479 19.72 -14.82 -2.45
CA TYR A 479 20.99 -15.03 -1.74
C TYR A 479 22.00 -15.86 -2.52
N GLU A 480 21.53 -16.73 -3.41
CA GLU A 480 22.38 -17.48 -4.31
C GLU A 480 23.16 -16.56 -5.25
N GLN A 481 22.47 -15.58 -5.86
CA GLN A 481 23.10 -14.60 -6.74
C GLN A 481 24.07 -13.69 -5.97
N LEU A 482 23.71 -13.30 -4.75
CA LEU A 482 24.57 -12.51 -3.88
C LEU A 482 25.82 -13.29 -3.46
N TRP A 483 25.71 -14.58 -3.18
CA TRP A 483 26.87 -15.42 -2.86
C TRP A 483 27.81 -15.56 -4.06
N GLU A 484 27.26 -15.79 -5.25
CA GLU A 484 28.03 -15.84 -6.50
C GLU A 484 28.76 -14.52 -6.76
N LEU A 485 28.07 -13.39 -6.59
CA LEU A 485 28.65 -12.05 -6.71
C LEU A 485 29.77 -11.82 -5.69
N LEU A 486 29.57 -12.26 -4.45
CA LEU A 486 30.57 -12.13 -3.40
C LEU A 486 31.84 -12.92 -3.73
N LEU A 487 31.71 -14.16 -4.21
CA LEU A 487 32.86 -14.95 -4.67
C LEU A 487 33.60 -14.28 -5.84
N LEU A 488 32.88 -13.66 -6.79
CA LEU A 488 33.49 -12.90 -7.88
C LEU A 488 34.32 -11.72 -7.36
N LYS A 489 33.78 -10.95 -6.42
CA LYS A 489 34.51 -9.82 -5.79
C LYS A 489 35.75 -10.28 -5.03
N LEU A 490 35.65 -11.38 -4.27
CA LEU A 490 36.82 -11.97 -3.58
C LEU A 490 37.89 -12.44 -4.58
N GLN A 491 37.48 -13.01 -5.72
CA GLN A 491 38.41 -13.42 -6.76
C GLN A 491 39.12 -12.22 -7.39
N GLN A 492 38.38 -11.16 -7.73
CA GLN A 492 38.95 -9.92 -8.28
C GLN A 492 39.93 -9.28 -7.28
N TRP A 493 39.57 -9.24 -6.00
CA TRP A 493 40.44 -8.73 -4.95
C TRP A 493 41.73 -9.54 -4.82
N HIS A 494 41.64 -10.88 -4.89
CA HIS A 494 42.80 -11.76 -4.85
C HIS A 494 43.74 -11.52 -6.05
N LEU A 495 43.18 -11.39 -7.26
CA LEU A 495 43.95 -11.10 -8.47
C LEU A 495 44.65 -9.73 -8.37
N ASN A 496 43.93 -8.69 -7.95
CA ASN A 496 44.48 -7.34 -7.79
C ASN A 496 45.54 -7.24 -6.69
N SER A 497 45.50 -8.13 -5.69
CA SER A 497 46.49 -8.19 -4.60
C SER A 497 47.74 -9.01 -4.95
N GLN A 498 47.71 -9.80 -6.05
CA GLN A 498 48.83 -10.60 -6.53
C GLN A 498 49.66 -9.92 -7.63
N ASP A 499 49.24 -8.75 -8.15
CA ASP A 499 50.02 -7.90 -9.06
C ASP A 499 50.61 -6.67 -8.33
N PRO A 500 51.79 -6.77 -7.68
CA PRO A 500 52.55 -5.60 -7.23
C PRO A 500 53.77 -5.31 -8.13
N VAL A 501 53.63 -5.20 -9.46
CA VAL A 501 54.69 -4.69 -10.37
C VAL A 501 53.98 -4.16 -11.63
N SER A 502 53.95 -2.89 -12.03
CA SER A 502 55.06 -1.98 -12.32
C SER A 502 54.58 -0.51 -12.35
N LEU A 503 54.83 0.25 -11.28
CA LEU A 503 54.86 1.72 -11.31
C LEU A 503 56.04 2.22 -10.48
N THR A 504 57.22 1.69 -10.79
CA THR A 504 58.50 2.35 -10.57
C THR A 504 59.41 1.90 -11.71
N GLU A 505 60.05 2.88 -12.35
CA GLU A 505 61.05 2.79 -13.44
C GLU A 505 60.52 2.77 -14.88
N SER A 506 60.23 3.96 -15.40
CA SER A 506 61.09 4.63 -16.42
C SER A 506 60.69 6.10 -16.58
#